data_AF-A0A2G3K0S0-F1
#
_entry.id   AF-A0A2G3K0S0-F1
#
_cell.length_a   1.000
_cell.length_b   1.000
_cell.length_c   1.000
_cell.angle_alpha   90.00
_cell.angle_beta   90.00
_cell.angle_gamma   90.00
#
_symmetry.space_group_name_H-M   'P 1'
#
loop_
_entity.id
_entity.type
_entity.pdbx_description
1 polymer ?
#
loop_
_entity_poly.entity_id
_entity_poly.type
_entity_poly.pdbx_seq_one_letter_code
_entity_poly.pdbx_strand_id
1 'polypeptide(L)'
;MLPPVLADPSRQDKKATMTTQANPDALIQSLDAAIKSLIDAQHLYLLVDPALHDPIATMAEAAALPKQSIPIQAIPPNRRPYLLALDSAARHEKVLNASLRLGLEEGLGAYDLPDGSPRSLCAWLVATPGQTLANLASALARRAVLSVPDVQTVSFRYWDPRVTAHLPRVLGEGEMSALLTEIGATAWWAYTPQANGALQLTSLGKNGPDRTGEQDAARRWVLDGPQWRALTALGWANRLVQLVPDWGLEAQPDHGTLERLANQALVWGLASESDVLRFAYFALTTHPHFDTHPRVRTALEAAKASEDTTFTEISQTWDESFIEELRKGKGQTHANVQ
;
A
#
# COMPACT_ATOMS: atom_id res chain seq x y z
N MET A 1 42.37 7.58 -9.06
CA MET A 1 42.77 7.51 -10.48
C MET A 1 42.59 6.08 -10.92
N LEU A 2 41.56 5.82 -11.73
CA LEU A 2 41.19 4.48 -12.22
C LEU A 2 41.54 4.37 -13.72
N PRO A 3 41.96 3.20 -14.23
CA PRO A 3 42.23 2.99 -15.66
C PRO A 3 40.93 2.70 -16.45
N PRO A 4 40.92 2.88 -17.77
CA PRO A 4 39.73 2.71 -18.60
C PRO A 4 39.52 1.23 -18.96
N VAL A 5 38.29 0.74 -18.84
CA VAL A 5 37.88 -0.57 -19.34
C VAL A 5 37.29 -0.38 -20.74
N LEU A 6 37.89 -1.07 -21.71
CA LEU A 6 37.47 -1.16 -23.10
C LEU A 6 36.18 -2.00 -23.20
N ALA A 7 35.18 -1.45 -23.90
CA ALA A 7 33.93 -2.14 -24.22
C ALA A 7 34.14 -3.15 -25.37
N ASP A 8 33.68 -4.39 -25.17
CA ASP A 8 33.53 -5.41 -26.23
C ASP A 8 32.06 -5.44 -26.68
N PRO A 9 31.73 -5.12 -27.94
CA PRO A 9 30.36 -5.07 -28.43
C PRO A 9 30.03 -6.35 -29.21
N SER A 10 29.80 -7.49 -28.54
CA SER A 10 29.24 -8.66 -29.24
C SER A 10 28.62 -9.73 -28.33
N ARG A 11 27.38 -9.51 -27.90
CA ARG A 11 26.35 -10.58 -27.81
C ARG A 11 24.97 -10.01 -27.52
N GLN A 12 24.20 -9.85 -28.59
CA GLN A 12 22.76 -9.71 -28.54
C GLN A 12 22.15 -11.09 -28.31
N ASP A 13 21.47 -11.27 -27.18
CA ASP A 13 20.34 -12.19 -27.06
C ASP A 13 19.28 -11.48 -26.20
N LYS A 14 18.50 -10.62 -26.86
CA LYS A 14 17.32 -9.98 -26.28
C LYS A 14 16.20 -11.02 -26.19
N LYS A 15 16.07 -11.68 -25.03
CA LYS A 15 14.75 -12.20 -24.63
C LYS A 15 13.89 -11.01 -24.27
N ALA A 16 12.98 -10.65 -25.16
CA ALA A 16 11.94 -9.68 -24.90
C ALA A 16 11.05 -10.21 -23.77
N THR A 17 11.24 -9.66 -22.58
CA THR A 17 10.19 -9.66 -21.56
C THR A 17 9.01 -8.94 -22.19
N MET A 18 7.96 -9.67 -22.56
CA MET A 18 6.69 -9.09 -22.99
C MET A 18 6.08 -8.34 -21.80
N THR A 19 6.44 -7.07 -21.65
CA THR A 19 5.66 -6.11 -20.89
C THR A 19 4.31 -6.01 -21.61
N THR A 20 3.26 -6.56 -21.00
CA THR A 20 1.89 -6.41 -21.46
C THR A 20 1.52 -4.93 -21.28
N GLN A 21 1.79 -4.11 -22.29
CA GLN A 21 1.32 -2.73 -22.33
C GLN A 21 -0.21 -2.76 -22.24
N ALA A 22 -0.77 -2.08 -21.24
CA ALA A 22 -2.22 -1.94 -21.12
C ALA A 22 -2.78 -1.35 -22.41
N ASN A 23 -3.87 -1.91 -22.93
CA ASN A 23 -4.59 -1.31 -24.03
C ASN A 23 -5.19 0.04 -23.56
N PRO A 24 -4.76 1.19 -24.10
CA PRO A 24 -5.23 2.50 -23.68
C PRO A 24 -6.76 2.64 -23.77
N ASP A 25 -7.38 2.05 -24.79
CA ASP A 25 -8.83 2.13 -25.00
C ASP A 25 -9.61 1.40 -23.90
N ALA A 26 -9.08 0.27 -23.41
CA ALA A 26 -9.71 -0.48 -22.31
C ALA A 26 -9.60 0.26 -20.98
N LEU A 27 -8.49 0.98 -20.75
CA LEU A 27 -8.31 1.82 -19.56
C LEU A 27 -9.28 3.02 -19.58
N ILE A 28 -9.41 3.69 -20.73
CA ILE A 28 -10.35 4.81 -20.92
C ILE A 28 -11.79 4.34 -20.68
N GLN A 29 -12.20 3.22 -21.30
CA GLN A 29 -13.54 2.65 -21.12
C GLN A 29 -13.83 2.27 -19.66
N SER A 30 -12.85 1.69 -18.97
CA SER A 30 -12.99 1.35 -17.55
C SER A 30 -13.13 2.60 -16.68
N LEU A 31 -12.39 3.67 -16.99
CA LEU A 31 -12.46 4.92 -16.26
C LEU A 31 -13.82 5.61 -16.50
N ASP A 32 -14.29 5.66 -17.74
CA ASP A 32 -15.59 6.22 -18.09
C ASP A 32 -16.74 5.49 -17.38
N ALA A 33 -16.69 4.15 -17.33
CA ALA A 33 -17.69 3.36 -16.62
C ALA A 33 -17.68 3.65 -15.10
N ALA A 34 -16.50 3.77 -14.50
CA ALA A 34 -16.36 4.10 -13.09
C ALA A 34 -16.87 5.52 -12.77
N ILE A 35 -16.48 6.51 -13.58
CA ILE A 35 -16.92 7.90 -13.46
C ILE A 35 -18.44 7.98 -13.61
N LYS A 36 -19.03 7.31 -14.60
CA LYS A 36 -20.48 7.26 -14.77
C LYS A 36 -21.17 6.70 -13.53
N SER A 37 -20.66 5.60 -12.98
CA SER A 37 -21.21 5.02 -11.74
C SER A 37 -21.14 5.98 -10.55
N LEU A 38 -20.11 6.82 -10.47
CA LEU A 38 -19.95 7.82 -9.40
C LEU A 38 -20.90 9.01 -9.63
N ILE A 39 -21.01 9.50 -10.86
CA ILE A 39 -21.91 10.60 -11.23
C ILE A 39 -23.37 10.24 -10.95
N ASP A 40 -23.78 8.99 -11.25
CA ASP A 40 -25.15 8.54 -11.07
C ASP A 40 -25.50 8.25 -9.58
N ALA A 41 -24.50 8.22 -8.69
CA ALA A 41 -24.69 7.92 -7.27
C ALA A 41 -25.40 9.06 -6.52
N GLN A 42 -26.46 8.71 -5.77
CA GLN A 42 -27.27 9.67 -5.02
C GLN A 42 -26.64 10.10 -3.68
N HIS A 43 -25.80 9.24 -3.10
CA HIS A 43 -25.18 9.44 -1.79
C HIS A 43 -23.67 9.20 -1.89
N LEU A 44 -22.98 10.19 -2.47
CA LEU A 44 -21.56 10.09 -2.78
C LEU A 44 -20.75 10.93 -1.80
N TYR A 45 -19.73 10.33 -1.19
CA TYR A 45 -18.84 11.00 -0.25
C TYR A 45 -17.39 10.84 -0.66
N LEU A 46 -16.65 11.94 -0.66
CA LEU A 46 -15.20 11.90 -0.80
C LEU A 46 -14.55 11.76 0.58
N LEU A 47 -13.70 10.75 0.74
CA LEU A 47 -12.89 10.53 1.93
C LEU A 47 -11.51 11.16 1.72
N VAL A 48 -11.15 12.10 2.61
CA VAL A 48 -9.88 12.83 2.56
C VAL A 48 -9.11 12.65 3.86
N ASP A 49 -7.82 12.36 3.77
CA ASP A 49 -6.88 12.34 4.90
C ASP A 49 -5.91 13.53 4.81
N PRO A 50 -6.12 14.60 5.59
CA PRO A 50 -5.33 15.82 5.50
C PRO A 50 -4.00 15.73 6.26
N ALA A 51 -3.57 14.54 6.72
CA ALA A 51 -2.45 14.42 7.65
C ALA A 51 -1.12 14.93 7.10
N LEU A 52 -0.88 14.83 5.79
CA LEU A 52 0.32 15.36 5.13
C LEU A 52 0.00 16.59 4.27
N HIS A 53 -1.13 16.55 3.56
CA HIS A 53 -1.58 17.64 2.69
C HIS A 53 -3.11 17.57 2.53
N ASP A 54 -3.78 18.69 2.28
CA ASP A 54 -5.20 18.73 1.91
C ASP A 54 -5.35 19.43 0.55
N PRO A 55 -5.37 18.65 -0.55
CA PRO A 55 -5.28 19.19 -1.90
C PRO A 55 -6.57 19.89 -2.37
N ILE A 56 -7.68 19.70 -1.65
CA ILE A 56 -8.97 20.33 -1.98
C ILE A 56 -9.31 21.50 -1.04
N ALA A 57 -8.47 21.78 -0.04
CA ALA A 57 -8.71 22.84 0.95
C ALA A 57 -8.84 24.25 0.35
N THR A 58 -8.16 24.52 -0.76
CA THR A 58 -8.16 25.83 -1.44
C THR A 58 -9.28 25.97 -2.47
N MET A 59 -10.02 24.90 -2.76
CA MET A 59 -11.12 24.93 -3.72
C MET A 59 -12.36 25.58 -3.10
N ALA A 60 -12.80 26.70 -3.67
CA ALA A 60 -14.00 27.41 -3.22
C ALA A 60 -15.25 26.52 -3.28
N GLU A 61 -15.38 25.70 -4.34
CA GLU A 61 -16.47 24.75 -4.47
C GLU A 61 -16.47 23.69 -3.37
N ALA A 62 -15.30 23.18 -2.96
CA ALA A 62 -15.19 22.19 -1.89
C ALA A 62 -15.50 22.79 -0.50
N ALA A 63 -15.09 24.04 -0.27
CA ALA A 63 -15.34 24.75 0.98
C ALA A 63 -16.84 24.98 1.26
N ALA A 64 -17.67 25.02 0.21
CA ALA A 64 -19.11 25.19 0.33
C ALA A 64 -19.87 23.88 0.66
N LEU A 65 -19.20 22.73 0.62
CA LEU A 65 -19.84 21.42 0.80
C LEU A 65 -19.93 21.00 2.26
N PRO A 66 -20.96 20.23 2.63
CA PRO A 66 -21.03 19.61 3.95
C PRO A 66 -19.81 18.74 4.21
N LYS A 67 -19.08 19.04 5.29
CA LYS A 67 -17.87 18.34 5.72
C LYS A 67 -18.07 17.75 7.12
N GLN A 68 -17.60 16.53 7.32
CA GLN A 68 -17.63 15.85 8.61
C GLN A 68 -16.29 15.19 8.92
N SER A 69 -15.66 15.62 10.02
CA SER A 69 -14.47 14.96 10.54
C SER A 69 -14.80 13.55 11.06
N ILE A 70 -13.91 12.60 10.80
CA ILE A 70 -13.98 11.23 11.31
C ILE A 70 -13.33 11.20 12.70
N PRO A 71 -14.09 10.90 13.77
CA PRO A 71 -13.65 11.12 15.15
C PRO A 71 -12.69 10.02 15.66
N ILE A 72 -11.47 9.98 15.12
CA ILE A 72 -10.44 9.02 15.51
C ILE A 72 -9.62 9.61 16.66
N GLN A 73 -9.72 9.02 17.85
CA GLN A 73 -9.12 9.57 19.08
C GLN A 73 -7.59 9.70 19.00
N ALA A 74 -6.92 8.74 18.38
CA ALA A 74 -5.46 8.71 18.24
C ALA A 74 -4.91 9.79 17.29
N ILE A 75 -5.77 10.49 16.52
CA ILE A 75 -5.37 11.48 15.53
C ILE A 75 -5.80 12.88 16.02
N PRO A 76 -4.89 13.87 16.07
CA PRO A 76 -5.22 15.25 16.43
C PRO A 76 -6.32 15.82 15.52
N PRO A 77 -7.26 16.64 16.05
CA PRO A 77 -8.42 17.11 15.28
C PRO A 77 -8.11 17.75 13.93
N ASN A 78 -7.02 18.51 13.83
CA ASN A 78 -6.58 19.18 12.59
C ASN A 78 -5.94 18.24 11.55
N ARG A 79 -5.67 16.99 11.91
CA ARG A 79 -5.09 15.96 11.02
C ARG A 79 -6.05 14.79 10.82
N ARG A 80 -7.27 14.85 11.35
CA ARG A 80 -8.25 13.77 11.20
C ARG A 80 -8.75 13.70 9.76
N PRO A 81 -8.91 12.48 9.23
CA PRO A 81 -9.60 12.32 7.97
C PRO A 81 -11.04 12.83 8.08
N TYR A 82 -11.62 13.21 6.95
CA TYR A 82 -12.96 13.74 6.89
C TYR A 82 -13.69 13.26 5.64
N LEU A 83 -15.01 13.31 5.71
CA LEU A 83 -15.90 13.09 4.59
C LEU A 83 -16.39 14.44 4.06
N LEU A 84 -16.43 14.56 2.74
CA LEU A 84 -17.05 15.66 2.02
C LEU A 84 -18.25 15.12 1.23
N ALA A 85 -19.45 15.66 1.49
CA ALA A 85 -20.65 15.25 0.78
C ALA A 85 -20.65 15.82 -0.64
N LEU A 86 -20.72 14.93 -1.62
CA LEU A 86 -20.83 15.23 -3.05
C LEU A 86 -22.27 15.00 -3.55
N ASP A 87 -23.26 15.06 -2.65
CA ASP A 87 -24.67 14.81 -2.96
C ASP A 87 -25.18 15.82 -4.01
N SER A 88 -25.73 15.32 -5.13
CA SER A 88 -26.13 16.06 -6.35
C SER A 88 -25.03 16.23 -7.42
N ALA A 89 -25.06 15.33 -8.40
CA ALA A 89 -24.15 15.26 -9.56
C ALA A 89 -24.00 16.60 -10.30
N ALA A 90 -25.09 17.33 -10.55
CA ALA A 90 -25.07 18.53 -11.40
C ALA A 90 -24.37 19.75 -10.76
N ARG A 91 -24.23 19.79 -9.42
CA ARG A 91 -23.58 20.91 -8.72
C ARG A 91 -22.15 20.61 -8.28
N HIS A 92 -21.82 19.34 -8.06
CA HIS A 92 -20.55 18.94 -7.44
C HIS A 92 -19.62 18.17 -8.39
N GLU A 93 -19.98 18.07 -9.67
CA GLU A 93 -19.15 17.47 -10.73
C GLU A 93 -17.73 18.07 -10.76
N LYS A 94 -17.59 19.38 -10.53
CA LYS A 94 -16.29 20.05 -10.47
C LYS A 94 -15.39 19.48 -9.38
N VAL A 95 -15.92 19.29 -8.17
CA VAL A 95 -15.16 18.75 -7.04
C VAL A 95 -14.87 17.27 -7.26
N LEU A 96 -15.83 16.51 -7.80
CA LEU A 96 -15.62 15.11 -8.19
C LEU A 96 -14.48 14.98 -9.21
N ASN A 97 -14.58 15.65 -10.36
CA ASN A 97 -13.58 15.60 -11.42
C ASN A 97 -12.20 16.07 -10.95
N ALA A 98 -12.15 17.16 -10.17
CA ALA A 98 -10.89 17.63 -9.59
C ALA A 98 -10.29 16.61 -8.62
N SER A 99 -11.10 16.03 -7.72
CA SER A 99 -10.64 15.04 -6.75
C SER A 99 -10.12 13.77 -7.44
N LEU A 100 -10.78 13.30 -8.50
CA LEU A 100 -10.34 12.14 -9.29
C LEU A 100 -8.97 12.41 -9.92
N ARG A 101 -8.82 13.57 -10.58
CA ARG A 101 -7.54 13.96 -11.17
C ARG A 101 -6.43 14.09 -10.12
N LEU A 102 -6.70 14.79 -9.02
CA LEU A 102 -5.73 14.99 -7.93
C LEU A 102 -5.34 13.66 -7.28
N GLY A 103 -6.31 12.75 -7.06
CA GLY A 103 -6.02 11.41 -6.53
C GLY A 103 -5.16 10.57 -7.47
N LEU A 104 -5.34 10.69 -8.78
CA LEU A 104 -4.47 10.07 -9.77
C LEU A 104 -3.05 10.67 -9.73
N GLU A 105 -2.94 12.00 -9.71
CA GLU A 105 -1.66 12.71 -9.63
C GLU A 105 -0.89 12.34 -8.34
N GLU A 106 -1.58 12.32 -7.19
CA GLU A 106 -1.03 11.81 -5.93
C GLU A 106 -0.56 10.37 -6.08
N GLY A 107 -1.40 9.47 -6.60
CA GLY A 107 -1.05 8.06 -6.78
C GLY A 107 0.19 7.84 -7.67
N LEU A 108 0.35 8.66 -8.71
CA LEU A 108 1.51 8.64 -9.62
C LEU A 108 2.76 9.33 -9.03
N GLY A 109 2.66 9.90 -7.83
CA GLY A 109 3.77 10.56 -7.15
C GLY A 109 4.14 11.93 -7.75
N ALA A 110 3.19 12.60 -8.44
CA ALA A 110 3.44 13.88 -9.09
C ALA A 110 3.86 15.00 -8.12
N TYR A 111 3.52 14.85 -6.84
CA TYR A 111 3.75 15.82 -5.77
C TYR A 111 4.45 15.22 -4.56
N ASP A 112 5.21 14.13 -4.74
CA ASP A 112 5.96 13.53 -3.64
C ASP A 112 6.98 14.54 -3.10
N LEU A 113 6.89 14.82 -1.79
CA LEU A 113 7.71 15.82 -1.10
C LEU A 113 8.87 15.12 -0.38
N PRO A 114 9.96 15.84 -0.07
CA PRO A 114 11.07 15.29 0.71
C PRO A 114 10.66 14.75 2.09
N ASP A 115 9.60 15.31 2.70
CA ASP A 115 9.05 14.90 3.99
C ASP A 115 7.92 13.87 3.87
N GLY A 116 7.53 13.50 2.66
CA GLY A 116 6.65 12.37 2.39
C GLY A 116 5.84 12.48 1.11
N SER A 117 5.29 11.34 0.70
CA SER A 117 4.39 11.21 -0.44
C SER A 117 2.93 11.35 0.03
N PRO A 118 2.25 12.51 -0.17
CA PRO A 118 0.87 12.67 0.24
C PRO A 118 -0.05 11.76 -0.60
N ARG A 119 -0.96 11.07 0.08
CA ARG A 119 -2.01 10.21 -0.50
C ARG A 119 -3.32 10.54 0.21
N SER A 120 -3.74 11.78 0.02
CA SER A 120 -4.77 12.47 0.78
C SER A 120 -6.17 12.16 0.25
N LEU A 121 -6.32 11.90 -1.06
CA LEU A 121 -7.58 11.47 -1.64
C LEU A 121 -7.71 9.96 -1.49
N CYS A 122 -8.41 9.54 -0.45
CA CYS A 122 -8.45 8.15 -0.03
C CYS A 122 -9.43 7.30 -0.84
N ALA A 123 -10.66 7.80 -0.99
CA ALA A 123 -11.74 7.04 -1.60
C ALA A 123 -12.95 7.89 -1.98
N TRP A 124 -13.76 7.36 -2.90
CA TRP A 124 -15.14 7.80 -3.16
C TRP A 124 -16.11 6.73 -2.68
N LEU A 125 -16.87 7.04 -1.63
CA LEU A 125 -17.79 6.12 -0.97
C LEU A 125 -19.21 6.37 -1.46
N VAL A 126 -19.86 5.32 -1.96
CA VAL A 126 -21.30 5.35 -2.22
C VAL A 126 -22.01 4.79 -1.00
N ALA A 127 -22.79 5.60 -0.31
CA ALA A 127 -23.49 5.18 0.89
C ALA A 127 -24.85 4.52 0.58
N THR A 128 -25.30 3.66 1.47
CA THR A 128 -26.66 3.09 1.45
C THR A 128 -27.70 4.19 1.68
N PRO A 129 -28.89 4.14 1.05
CA PRO A 129 -29.96 5.10 1.32
C PRO A 129 -30.28 5.24 2.81
N GLY A 130 -30.48 6.48 3.27
CA GLY A 130 -30.74 6.79 4.69
C GLY A 130 -29.49 6.90 5.56
N GLN A 131 -28.30 6.54 5.04
CA GLN A 131 -27.04 6.75 5.72
C GLN A 131 -26.69 8.24 5.75
N THR A 132 -26.52 8.80 6.95
CA THR A 132 -26.12 10.21 7.12
C THR A 132 -24.59 10.35 7.11
N LEU A 133 -24.11 11.53 6.71
CA LEU A 133 -22.69 11.90 6.75
C LEU A 133 -22.06 11.65 8.14
N ALA A 134 -22.77 11.99 9.22
CA ALA A 134 -22.31 11.78 10.60
C ALA A 134 -22.25 10.29 10.98
N ASN A 135 -23.25 9.50 10.59
CA ASN A 135 -23.27 8.06 10.86
C ASN A 135 -22.16 7.33 10.10
N LEU A 136 -21.92 7.70 8.84
CA LEU A 136 -20.83 7.16 8.03
C LEU A 136 -19.46 7.50 8.65
N ALA A 137 -19.24 8.75 9.05
CA ALA A 137 -18.00 9.15 9.74
C ALA A 137 -17.80 8.39 11.06
N SER A 138 -18.86 8.21 11.85
CA SER A 138 -18.78 7.44 13.10
C SER A 138 -18.45 5.96 12.84
N ALA A 139 -19.04 5.36 11.80
CA ALA A 139 -18.77 3.97 11.44
C ALA A 139 -17.34 3.75 10.95
N LEU A 140 -16.82 4.66 10.11
CA LEU A 140 -15.41 4.66 9.69
C LEU A 140 -14.47 4.76 10.92
N ALA A 141 -14.79 5.63 11.87
CA ALA A 141 -13.98 5.79 13.08
C ALA A 141 -13.94 4.52 13.95
N ARG A 142 -15.07 3.80 14.08
CA ARG A 142 -15.11 2.53 14.83
C ARG A 142 -14.21 1.46 14.20
N ARG A 143 -14.12 1.43 12.87
CA ARG A 143 -13.24 0.53 12.13
C ARG A 143 -11.77 0.97 12.08
N ALA A 144 -11.44 2.16 12.57
CA ALA A 144 -10.06 2.61 12.70
C ALA A 144 -9.29 1.95 13.86
N VAL A 145 -9.87 0.96 14.53
CA VAL A 145 -9.28 0.28 15.69
C VAL A 145 -8.95 -1.17 15.34
N LEU A 146 -7.66 -1.50 15.46
CA LEU A 146 -7.13 -2.84 15.23
C LEU A 146 -6.71 -3.48 16.55
N SER A 147 -7.15 -4.71 16.78
CA SER A 147 -6.73 -5.50 17.94
C SER A 147 -5.50 -6.31 17.56
N VAL A 148 -4.43 -6.16 18.33
CA VAL A 148 -3.18 -6.89 18.14
C VAL A 148 -3.03 -7.88 19.30
N PRO A 149 -2.71 -9.17 19.06
CA PRO A 149 -2.44 -10.12 20.13
C PRO A 149 -1.38 -9.58 21.10
N ASP A 150 -1.62 -9.72 22.40
CA ASP A 150 -0.68 -9.34 23.48
C ASP A 150 -0.31 -7.84 23.55
N VAL A 151 -0.96 -6.98 22.77
CA VAL A 151 -0.78 -5.52 22.76
C VAL A 151 -2.12 -4.82 22.98
N GLN A 152 -2.08 -3.57 23.46
CA GLN A 152 -3.25 -2.68 23.42
C GLN A 152 -3.74 -2.46 21.98
N THR A 153 -5.01 -2.08 21.81
CA THR A 153 -5.57 -1.68 20.52
C THR A 153 -4.76 -0.56 19.87
N VAL A 154 -4.47 -0.67 18.57
CA VAL A 154 -3.75 0.34 17.79
C VAL A 154 -4.68 1.02 16.78
N SER A 155 -4.32 2.25 16.38
CA SER A 155 -5.02 2.97 15.31
C SER A 155 -4.61 2.41 13.96
N PHE A 156 -5.58 1.96 13.17
CA PHE A 156 -5.36 1.40 11.84
C PHE A 156 -5.90 2.34 10.76
N ARG A 157 -4.98 2.90 9.98
CA ARG A 157 -5.27 3.80 8.84
C ARG A 157 -5.66 3.00 7.60
N TYR A 158 -6.70 2.17 7.72
CA TYR A 158 -7.14 1.29 6.64
C TYR A 158 -7.65 2.04 5.39
N TRP A 159 -7.90 3.34 5.51
CA TRP A 159 -8.28 4.23 4.41
C TRP A 159 -7.09 4.84 3.65
N ASP A 160 -5.85 4.67 4.12
CA ASP A 160 -4.67 5.14 3.38
C ASP A 160 -4.59 4.39 2.04
N PRO A 161 -4.53 5.07 0.87
CA PRO A 161 -4.47 4.40 -0.43
C PRO A 161 -3.39 3.32 -0.55
N ARG A 162 -2.25 3.47 0.14
CA ARG A 162 -1.13 2.52 0.16
C ARG A 162 -1.42 1.26 0.98
N VAL A 163 -2.53 1.26 1.71
CA VAL A 163 -3.05 0.14 2.48
C VAL A 163 -4.34 -0.37 1.85
N THR A 164 -5.31 0.51 1.62
CA THR A 164 -6.67 0.17 1.17
C THR A 164 -6.68 -0.65 -0.11
N ALA A 165 -5.81 -0.31 -1.07
CA ALA A 165 -5.72 -1.02 -2.34
C ALA A 165 -5.35 -2.51 -2.18
N HIS A 166 -4.69 -2.88 -1.08
CA HIS A 166 -4.26 -4.25 -0.80
C HIS A 166 -5.21 -5.01 0.13
N LEU A 167 -6.13 -4.32 0.81
CA LEU A 167 -7.03 -4.94 1.79
C LEU A 167 -7.87 -6.09 1.23
N PRO A 168 -8.44 -6.04 0.01
CA PRO A 168 -9.19 -7.18 -0.52
C PRO A 168 -8.34 -8.45 -0.64
N ARG A 169 -7.06 -8.32 -0.97
CA ARG A 169 -6.10 -9.44 -1.04
C ARG A 169 -5.68 -9.91 0.36
N VAL A 170 -5.43 -8.96 1.26
CA VAL A 170 -4.95 -9.26 2.62
C VAL A 170 -6.05 -9.88 3.46
N LEU A 171 -7.22 -9.27 3.49
CA LEU A 171 -8.34 -9.65 4.37
C LEU A 171 -9.29 -10.65 3.70
N GLY A 172 -9.32 -10.69 2.38
CA GLY A 172 -10.28 -11.44 1.59
C GLY A 172 -11.52 -10.60 1.21
N GLU A 173 -12.16 -10.98 0.11
CA GLU A 173 -13.33 -10.27 -0.44
C GLU A 173 -14.53 -10.26 0.53
N GLY A 174 -14.69 -11.33 1.33
CA GLY A 174 -15.75 -11.43 2.33
C GLY A 174 -15.63 -10.38 3.43
N GLU A 175 -14.43 -10.15 3.95
CA GLU A 175 -14.16 -9.13 4.97
C GLU A 175 -14.31 -7.71 4.40
N MET A 176 -13.90 -7.48 3.15
CA MET A 176 -14.14 -6.20 2.48
C MET A 176 -15.65 -5.93 2.31
N SER A 177 -16.42 -6.95 1.94
CA SER A 177 -17.88 -6.83 1.81
C SER A 177 -18.54 -6.55 3.16
N ALA A 178 -18.09 -7.23 4.23
CA ALA A 178 -18.56 -6.99 5.59
C ALA A 178 -18.22 -5.58 6.10
N LEU A 179 -17.03 -5.06 5.75
CA LEU A 179 -16.66 -3.67 6.04
C LEU A 179 -17.65 -2.70 5.40
N LEU A 180 -17.95 -2.86 4.10
CA LEU A 180 -18.91 -2.01 3.38
C LEU A 180 -20.29 -2.03 4.04
N THR A 181 -20.81 -3.23 4.34
CA THR A 181 -22.10 -3.37 5.02
C THR A 181 -22.10 -2.64 6.38
N GLU A 182 -21.08 -2.81 7.22
CA GLU A 182 -21.04 -2.21 8.54
C GLU A 182 -20.91 -0.68 8.51
N ILE A 183 -20.14 -0.13 7.56
CA ILE A 183 -20.02 1.33 7.43
C ILE A 183 -21.24 1.97 6.76
N GLY A 184 -22.16 1.16 6.22
CA GLY A 184 -23.33 1.63 5.48
C GLY A 184 -22.96 2.14 4.09
N ALA A 185 -22.03 1.46 3.40
CA ALA A 185 -21.62 1.76 2.04
C ALA A 185 -21.96 0.60 1.09
N THR A 186 -22.31 0.94 -0.15
CA THR A 186 -22.54 -0.02 -1.24
C THR A 186 -21.34 -0.18 -2.15
N ALA A 187 -20.47 0.84 -2.21
CA ALA A 187 -19.22 0.81 -2.96
C ALA A 187 -18.15 1.67 -2.28
N TRP A 188 -16.89 1.22 -2.42
CA TRP A 188 -15.69 1.95 -2.04
C TRP A 188 -14.81 2.07 -3.27
N TRP A 189 -14.80 3.22 -3.92
CA TRP A 189 -13.94 3.44 -5.08
C TRP A 189 -12.60 4.01 -4.66
N ALA A 190 -11.51 3.44 -5.16
CA ALA A 190 -10.16 3.95 -4.93
C ALA A 190 -9.27 3.67 -6.15
N TYR A 191 -8.19 4.42 -6.29
CA TYR A 191 -7.14 4.08 -7.24
C TYR A 191 -6.33 2.89 -6.71
N THR A 192 -6.19 1.86 -7.53
CA THR A 192 -5.42 0.65 -7.22
C THR A 192 -4.30 0.44 -8.21
N PRO A 193 -3.08 0.08 -7.75
CA PRO A 193 -1.99 -0.28 -8.63
C PRO A 193 -2.26 -1.62 -9.30
N GLN A 194 -2.08 -1.65 -10.62
CA GLN A 194 -2.16 -2.84 -11.45
C GLN A 194 -0.78 -3.48 -11.59
N ALA A 195 -0.74 -4.75 -12.03
CA ALA A 195 0.51 -5.50 -12.18
C ALA A 195 1.52 -4.84 -13.15
N ASN A 196 1.05 -4.02 -14.08
CA ASN A 196 1.87 -3.27 -15.02
C ASN A 196 2.28 -1.88 -14.52
N GLY A 197 2.02 -1.55 -13.25
CA GLY A 197 2.31 -0.26 -12.64
C GLY A 197 1.29 0.84 -12.93
N ALA A 198 0.27 0.59 -13.77
CA ALA A 198 -0.79 1.57 -13.99
C ALA A 198 -1.69 1.70 -12.75
N LEU A 199 -2.34 2.85 -12.58
CA LEU A 199 -3.40 3.04 -11.60
C LEU A 199 -4.76 2.89 -12.27
N GLN A 200 -5.66 2.16 -11.62
CA GLN A 200 -7.04 1.99 -12.07
C GLN A 200 -8.01 2.36 -10.96
N LEU A 201 -9.05 3.12 -11.31
CA LEU A 201 -10.15 3.39 -10.40
C LEU A 201 -11.03 2.14 -10.29
N THR A 202 -11.11 1.56 -9.10
CA THR A 202 -11.77 0.27 -8.86
C THR A 202 -12.66 0.33 -7.63
N SER A 203 -13.83 -0.31 -7.71
CA SER A 203 -14.68 -0.54 -6.54
C SER A 203 -14.14 -1.72 -5.74
N LEU A 204 -13.71 -1.45 -4.52
CA LEU A 204 -13.19 -2.41 -3.56
C LEU A 204 -14.35 -3.05 -2.79
N GLY A 205 -14.60 -4.33 -3.07
CA GLY A 205 -15.75 -5.05 -2.53
C GLY A 205 -17.07 -4.71 -3.22
N LYS A 206 -18.08 -5.53 -2.95
CA LYS A 206 -19.48 -5.31 -3.32
C LYS A 206 -20.31 -5.60 -2.08
N ASN A 207 -21.40 -4.85 -1.86
CA ASN A 207 -22.26 -5.15 -0.73
C ASN A 207 -22.80 -6.58 -0.85
N GLY A 208 -22.58 -7.41 0.16
CA GLY A 208 -23.16 -8.76 0.24
C GLY A 208 -24.63 -8.70 0.66
N PRO A 209 -25.38 -9.82 0.59
CA PRO A 209 -26.74 -9.85 1.12
C PRO A 209 -26.74 -9.44 2.60
N ASP A 210 -27.75 -8.63 2.98
CA ASP A 210 -27.96 -8.16 4.36
C ASP A 210 -27.80 -9.31 5.35
N ARG A 211 -26.78 -9.22 6.21
CA ARG A 211 -26.69 -10.10 7.38
C ARG A 211 -27.69 -9.57 8.39
N THR A 212 -28.92 -10.08 8.34
CA THR A 212 -29.93 -9.85 9.36
C THR A 212 -29.55 -10.64 10.61
N GLY A 213 -28.87 -9.99 11.56
CA GLY A 213 -28.61 -10.56 12.87
C GLY A 213 -28.02 -9.55 13.84
N GLU A 214 -28.58 -9.48 15.04
CA GLU A 214 -28.15 -8.66 16.20
C GLU A 214 -26.73 -8.99 16.72
N GLN A 215 -25.85 -9.63 15.93
CA GLN A 215 -24.47 -9.96 16.30
C GLN A 215 -23.43 -8.95 15.77
N ASP A 216 -23.85 -7.85 15.14
CA ASP A 216 -22.98 -6.84 14.51
C ASP A 216 -22.66 -5.64 15.43
N ALA A 217 -22.30 -5.93 16.68
CA ALA A 217 -21.61 -4.95 17.49
C ALA A 217 -20.16 -4.82 17.00
N ALA A 218 -19.85 -3.71 16.30
CA ALA A 218 -18.51 -3.18 16.00
C ALA A 218 -17.38 -4.21 16.07
N ARG A 219 -17.27 -5.07 15.05
CA ARG A 219 -16.16 -6.03 14.99
C ARG A 219 -14.89 -5.24 14.72
N ARG A 220 -14.05 -5.10 15.76
CA ARG A 220 -12.66 -4.67 15.57
C ARG A 220 -12.00 -5.61 14.57
N TRP A 221 -11.02 -5.10 13.84
CA TRP A 221 -10.18 -5.97 13.04
C TRP A 221 -9.49 -6.97 13.98
N VAL A 222 -9.70 -8.25 13.71
CA VAL A 222 -8.99 -9.36 14.34
C VAL A 222 -8.28 -10.08 13.20
N LEU A 223 -6.99 -9.80 13.08
CA LEU A 223 -6.17 -10.35 12.01
C LEU A 223 -5.55 -11.66 12.46
N ASP A 224 -5.60 -12.67 11.59
CA ASP A 224 -4.85 -13.89 11.81
C ASP A 224 -3.34 -13.69 11.55
N GLY A 225 -2.53 -14.69 11.88
CA GLY A 225 -1.08 -14.63 11.69
C GLY A 225 -0.66 -14.32 10.24
N PRO A 226 -1.20 -15.02 9.22
CA PRO A 226 -0.99 -14.68 7.81
C PRO A 226 -1.35 -13.23 7.45
N GLN A 227 -2.52 -12.73 7.85
CA GLN A 227 -2.98 -11.37 7.60
C GLN A 227 -2.06 -10.33 8.25
N TRP A 228 -1.66 -10.58 9.50
CA TRP A 228 -0.73 -9.72 10.22
C TRP A 228 0.63 -9.63 9.53
N ARG A 229 1.18 -10.77 9.09
CA ARG A 229 2.42 -10.80 8.31
C ARG A 229 2.29 -10.07 6.98
N ALA A 230 1.17 -10.23 6.28
CA ALA A 230 0.94 -9.54 5.01
C ALA A 230 0.86 -8.01 5.19
N LEU A 231 0.15 -7.52 6.21
CA LEU A 231 0.14 -6.09 6.53
C LEU A 231 1.51 -5.57 6.97
N THR A 232 2.25 -6.35 7.76
CA THR A 232 3.60 -5.97 8.18
C THR A 232 4.54 -5.88 6.98
N ALA A 233 4.50 -6.86 6.08
CA ALA A 233 5.27 -6.86 4.83
C ALA A 233 4.91 -5.66 3.94
N LEU A 234 3.62 -5.32 3.85
CA LEU A 234 3.15 -4.14 3.12
C LEU A 234 3.67 -2.83 3.74
N GLY A 235 3.69 -2.72 5.07
CA GLY A 235 4.29 -1.59 5.78
C GLY A 235 5.76 -1.40 5.41
N TRP A 236 6.53 -2.49 5.42
CA TRP A 236 7.93 -2.49 4.99
C TRP A 236 8.10 -2.18 3.51
N ALA A 237 7.24 -2.71 2.63
CA ALA A 237 7.27 -2.42 1.20
C ALA A 237 7.07 -0.91 0.94
N ASN A 238 6.09 -0.30 1.61
CA ASN A 238 5.86 1.15 1.54
C ASN A 238 7.06 1.97 2.04
N ARG A 239 7.76 1.48 3.08
CA ARG A 239 9.00 2.10 3.55
C ARG A 239 10.13 1.95 2.54
N LEU A 240 10.30 0.78 1.94
CA LEU A 240 11.32 0.51 0.93
C LEU A 240 11.13 1.38 -0.31
N VAL A 241 9.90 1.60 -0.77
CA VAL A 241 9.60 2.49 -1.91
C VAL A 241 10.21 3.88 -1.72
N GLN A 242 10.28 4.39 -0.48
CA GLN A 242 10.83 5.71 -0.19
C GLN A 242 12.37 5.74 -0.19
N LEU A 243 13.02 4.62 0.12
CA LEU A 243 14.47 4.58 0.40
C LEU A 243 15.29 3.97 -0.74
N VAL A 244 14.71 3.04 -1.49
CA VAL A 244 15.36 2.33 -2.60
C VAL A 244 15.84 3.25 -3.73
N PRO A 245 15.16 4.36 -4.08
CA PRO A 245 15.67 5.28 -5.10
C PRO A 245 17.09 5.80 -4.82
N ASP A 246 17.46 5.94 -3.55
CA ASP A 246 18.78 6.44 -3.13
C ASP A 246 19.87 5.36 -3.15
N TRP A 247 19.54 4.10 -3.44
CA TRP A 247 20.49 2.99 -3.43
C TRP A 247 21.30 2.85 -4.72
N GLY A 248 21.03 3.68 -5.72
CA GLY A 248 21.80 3.71 -6.98
C GLY A 248 21.61 2.46 -7.86
N LEU A 249 20.45 1.81 -7.77
CA LEU A 249 20.12 0.65 -8.60
C LEU A 249 19.97 1.04 -10.08
N GLU A 250 20.44 0.18 -10.99
CA GLU A 250 20.29 0.37 -12.43
C GLU A 250 18.82 0.38 -12.87
N ALA A 251 17.99 -0.46 -12.23
CA ALA A 251 16.55 -0.53 -12.44
C ALA A 251 15.82 -0.52 -11.09
N GLN A 252 14.79 0.31 -11.00
CA GLN A 252 13.98 0.41 -9.78
C GLN A 252 13.04 -0.80 -9.67
N PRO A 253 13.06 -1.52 -8.53
CA PRO A 253 12.16 -2.65 -8.33
C PRO A 253 10.71 -2.18 -8.22
N ASP A 254 9.78 -2.96 -8.76
CA ASP A 254 8.36 -2.72 -8.56
C ASP A 254 7.94 -2.98 -7.10
N HIS A 255 6.76 -2.45 -6.72
CA HIS A 255 6.25 -2.58 -5.36
C HIS A 255 6.05 -4.06 -4.94
N GLY A 256 5.63 -4.93 -5.87
CA GLY A 256 5.46 -6.35 -5.60
C GLY A 256 6.78 -7.05 -5.26
N THR A 257 7.89 -6.61 -5.86
CA THR A 257 9.24 -7.08 -5.53
C THR A 257 9.63 -6.65 -4.13
N LEU A 258 9.39 -5.39 -3.77
CA LEU A 258 9.66 -4.89 -2.42
C LEU A 258 8.82 -5.61 -1.35
N GLU A 259 7.54 -5.91 -1.63
CA GLU A 259 6.70 -6.71 -0.73
C GLU A 259 7.21 -8.14 -0.55
N ARG A 260 7.69 -8.79 -1.63
CA ARG A 260 8.30 -10.12 -1.54
C ARG A 260 9.56 -10.11 -0.69
N LEU A 261 10.44 -9.12 -0.87
CA LEU A 261 11.65 -8.97 -0.07
C LEU A 261 11.33 -8.72 1.41
N ALA A 262 10.35 -7.87 1.70
CA ALA A 262 9.89 -7.63 3.05
C ALA A 262 9.34 -8.92 3.69
N ASN A 263 8.55 -9.70 2.96
CA ASN A 263 8.04 -10.98 3.44
C ASN A 263 9.19 -11.97 3.71
N GLN A 264 10.17 -12.08 2.82
CA GLN A 264 11.36 -12.92 3.04
C GLN A 264 12.13 -12.52 4.30
N ALA A 265 12.34 -11.22 4.53
CA ALA A 265 12.96 -10.72 5.75
C ALA A 265 12.16 -11.13 7.01
N LEU A 266 10.84 -11.01 6.98
CA LEU A 266 9.96 -11.44 8.08
C LEU A 266 9.99 -12.96 8.31
N VAL A 267 10.12 -13.78 7.26
CA VAL A 267 10.29 -15.25 7.38
C VAL A 267 11.58 -15.59 8.13
N TRP A 268 12.64 -14.82 7.89
CA TRP A 268 13.88 -14.89 8.65
C TRP A 268 13.78 -14.35 10.07
N GLY A 269 12.63 -13.81 10.48
CA GLY A 269 12.40 -13.26 11.82
C GLY A 269 12.92 -11.83 11.98
N LEU A 270 13.33 -11.17 10.90
CA LEU A 270 13.82 -9.79 10.95
C LEU A 270 12.64 -8.84 11.15
N ALA A 271 12.65 -8.08 12.25
CA ALA A 271 11.58 -7.15 12.58
C ALA A 271 12.06 -5.70 12.79
N SER A 272 13.37 -5.47 12.91
CA SER A 272 13.95 -4.13 13.05
C SER A 272 14.06 -3.44 11.69
N GLU A 273 13.94 -2.10 11.67
CA GLU A 273 14.11 -1.32 10.44
C GLU A 273 15.50 -1.55 9.83
N SER A 274 16.56 -1.52 10.63
CA SER A 274 17.92 -1.75 10.16
C SER A 274 18.06 -3.10 9.45
N ASP A 275 17.52 -4.18 10.02
CA ASP A 275 17.69 -5.52 9.45
C ASP A 275 16.86 -5.73 8.20
N VAL A 276 15.61 -5.26 8.17
CA VAL A 276 14.77 -5.36 6.98
C VAL A 276 15.37 -4.56 5.82
N LEU A 277 15.85 -3.33 6.09
CA LEU A 277 16.52 -2.51 5.08
C LEU A 277 17.83 -3.14 4.62
N ARG A 278 18.63 -3.68 5.53
CA ARG A 278 19.90 -4.35 5.19
C ARG A 278 19.66 -5.60 4.35
N PHE A 279 18.66 -6.41 4.70
CA PHE A 279 18.27 -7.58 3.94
C PHE A 279 17.85 -7.21 2.51
N ALA A 280 16.94 -6.24 2.38
CA ALA A 280 16.48 -5.77 1.08
C ALA A 280 17.62 -5.18 0.24
N TYR A 281 18.53 -4.44 0.87
CA TYR A 281 19.72 -3.90 0.20
C TYR A 281 20.58 -5.00 -0.42
N PHE A 282 20.91 -6.07 0.33
CA PHE A 282 21.66 -7.20 -0.23
C PHE A 282 20.89 -7.92 -1.34
N ALA A 283 19.59 -8.13 -1.17
CA ALA A 283 18.79 -8.79 -2.21
C ALA A 283 18.78 -8.01 -3.52
N LEU A 284 18.76 -6.68 -3.45
CA LEU A 284 18.67 -5.79 -4.61
C LEU A 284 20.03 -5.45 -5.24
N THR A 285 21.10 -5.33 -4.44
CA THR A 285 22.42 -4.91 -4.92
C THR A 285 23.40 -6.05 -5.14
N THR A 286 23.14 -7.22 -4.55
CA THR A 286 24.09 -8.34 -4.54
C THR A 286 23.52 -9.54 -5.27
N HIS A 287 22.46 -10.16 -4.74
CA HIS A 287 21.80 -11.28 -5.40
C HIS A 287 20.38 -11.52 -4.81
N PRO A 288 19.32 -11.73 -5.61
CA PRO A 288 17.95 -11.89 -5.10
C PRO A 288 17.74 -13.06 -4.13
N HIS A 289 18.62 -14.06 -4.20
CA HIS A 289 18.63 -15.26 -3.33
C HIS A 289 19.90 -15.37 -2.47
N PHE A 290 20.53 -14.23 -2.12
CA PHE A 290 21.74 -14.22 -1.29
C PHE A 290 21.53 -14.93 0.06
N ASP A 291 20.30 -14.92 0.56
CA ASP A 291 19.86 -15.56 1.79
C ASP A 291 19.94 -17.10 1.75
N THR A 292 20.11 -17.70 0.57
CA THR A 292 20.34 -19.15 0.43
C THR A 292 21.80 -19.56 0.68
N HIS A 293 22.73 -18.60 0.73
CA HIS A 293 24.15 -18.87 0.97
C HIS A 293 24.40 -19.37 2.41
N PRO A 294 25.16 -20.46 2.64
CA PRO A 294 25.34 -21.05 3.98
C PRO A 294 25.80 -20.06 5.06
N ARG A 295 26.78 -19.21 4.74
CA ARG A 295 27.27 -18.17 5.66
C ARG A 295 26.21 -17.09 5.96
N VAL A 296 25.37 -16.73 4.99
CA VAL A 296 24.29 -15.76 5.18
C VAL A 296 23.17 -16.38 6.02
N ARG A 297 22.78 -17.62 5.73
CA ARG A 297 21.83 -18.38 6.55
C ARG A 297 22.26 -18.45 8.00
N THR A 298 23.51 -18.77 8.25
CA THR A 298 24.08 -18.82 9.61
C THR A 298 23.95 -17.45 10.31
N ALA A 299 24.19 -16.35 9.58
CA ALA A 299 24.02 -15.00 10.12
C ALA A 299 22.54 -14.67 10.42
N LEU A 300 21.62 -15.04 9.52
CA LEU A 300 20.18 -14.82 9.70
C LEU A 300 19.62 -15.66 10.85
N GLU A 301 20.06 -16.91 10.99
CA GLU A 301 19.69 -17.79 12.10
C GLU A 301 20.23 -17.25 13.44
N ALA A 302 21.46 -16.73 13.46
CA ALA A 302 22.03 -16.09 14.64
C ALA A 302 21.25 -14.83 15.04
N ALA A 303 20.89 -13.98 14.08
CA ALA A 303 20.08 -12.78 14.33
C ALA A 303 18.67 -13.11 14.81
N LYS A 304 18.08 -14.20 14.32
CA LYS A 304 16.77 -14.68 14.79
C LYS A 304 16.81 -15.23 16.21
N ALA A 305 17.93 -15.81 16.63
CA ALA A 305 18.07 -16.49 17.91
C ALA A 305 18.41 -15.56 19.09
N SER A 306 18.81 -14.31 18.82
CA SER A 306 19.29 -13.37 19.84
C SER A 306 18.69 -11.98 19.63
N GLU A 307 18.11 -11.39 20.67
CA GLU A 307 17.63 -10.00 20.63
C GLU A 307 18.80 -8.98 20.58
N ASP A 308 19.98 -9.37 21.07
CA ASP A 308 21.18 -8.53 21.15
C ASP A 308 22.05 -8.57 19.88
N THR A 309 21.71 -9.42 18.91
CA THR A 309 22.52 -9.62 17.69
C THR A 309 21.68 -9.31 16.46
N THR A 310 22.02 -8.24 15.74
CA THR A 310 21.29 -7.87 14.53
C THR A 310 21.94 -8.44 13.27
N PHE A 311 21.13 -8.69 12.23
CA PHE A 311 21.67 -9.07 10.93
C PHE A 311 22.57 -7.97 10.35
N THR A 312 22.22 -6.72 10.62
CA THR A 312 22.98 -5.54 10.23
C THR A 312 24.40 -5.58 10.79
N GLU A 313 24.58 -5.81 12.09
CA GLU A 313 25.91 -5.89 12.72
C GLU A 313 26.74 -7.04 12.17
N ILE A 314 26.15 -8.24 12.04
CA ILE A 314 26.87 -9.41 11.50
C ILE A 314 27.37 -9.10 10.08
N SER A 315 26.51 -8.52 9.24
CA SER A 315 26.82 -8.24 7.83
C SER A 315 27.80 -7.08 7.62
N GLN A 316 28.08 -6.26 8.63
CA GLN A 316 29.12 -5.23 8.56
C GLN A 316 30.54 -5.82 8.63
N THR A 317 30.69 -7.03 9.18
CA THR A 317 31.97 -7.73 9.27
C THR A 317 32.39 -8.42 7.97
N TRP A 318 31.54 -8.39 6.95
CA TRP A 318 31.77 -9.06 5.68
C TRP A 318 32.73 -8.25 4.81
N ASP A 319 33.81 -8.89 4.37
CA ASP A 319 34.77 -8.29 3.45
C ASP A 319 34.26 -8.28 2.00
N GLU A 320 34.90 -7.47 1.15
CA GLU A 320 34.52 -7.34 -0.26
C GLU A 320 34.64 -8.67 -1.03
N SER A 321 35.56 -9.56 -0.64
CA SER A 321 35.71 -10.85 -1.31
C SER A 321 34.49 -11.74 -1.11
N PHE A 322 33.89 -11.69 0.08
CA PHE A 322 32.66 -12.40 0.38
C PHE A 322 31.45 -11.74 -0.31
N ILE A 323 31.38 -10.41 -0.36
CA ILE A 323 30.30 -9.74 -1.10
C ILE A 323 30.36 -10.12 -2.59
N GLU A 324 31.55 -10.18 -3.17
CA GLU A 324 31.75 -10.60 -4.55
C GLU A 324 31.42 -12.10 -4.78
N GLU A 325 31.63 -12.95 -3.78
CA GLU A 325 31.15 -14.35 -3.80
C GLU A 325 29.63 -14.42 -3.88
N LEU A 326 28.93 -13.62 -3.06
CA LEU A 326 27.48 -13.52 -3.06
C LEU A 326 26.93 -13.00 -4.41
N ARG A 327 27.56 -11.98 -5.00
CA ARG A 327 27.19 -11.47 -6.34
C ARG A 327 27.24 -12.56 -7.41
N LYS A 328 28.22 -13.46 -7.31
CA LYS A 328 28.41 -14.58 -8.25
C LYS A 328 27.48 -15.77 -8.01
N GLY A 329 26.68 -15.74 -6.93
CA GLY A 329 25.83 -16.86 -6.52
C GLY A 329 26.59 -18.13 -6.16
N LYS A 330 27.90 -18.04 -5.91
CA LYS A 330 28.72 -19.20 -5.51
C LYS A 330 28.28 -19.65 -4.11
N GLY A 331 28.17 -20.96 -3.89
CA GLY A 331 27.77 -21.52 -2.60
C GLY A 331 26.26 -21.60 -2.34
N GLN A 332 25.41 -21.16 -3.27
CA GLN A 332 23.95 -21.33 -3.14
C GLN A 332 23.56 -22.80 -3.33
N THR A 333 22.90 -23.39 -2.35
CA THR A 333 22.21 -24.68 -2.52
C THR A 333 20.95 -24.45 -3.35
N HIS A 334 20.95 -24.86 -4.62
CA HIS A 334 19.73 -24.95 -5.40
C HIS A 334 18.82 -26.01 -4.77
N ALA A 335 17.86 -25.58 -3.95
CA ALA A 335 16.70 -26.40 -3.65
C ALA A 335 15.86 -26.44 -4.93
N ASN A 336 15.92 -27.55 -5.66
CA ASN A 336 14.96 -27.86 -6.72
C ASN A 336 13.57 -27.88 -6.09
N VAL A 337 12.79 -26.83 -6.30
CA VAL A 337 11.34 -26.85 -6.07
C VAL A 337 10.72 -27.31 -7.39
N GLN A 338 10.20 -28.54 -7.38
CA GLN A 338 9.31 -29.07 -8.42
C GLN A 338 7.92 -28.46 -8.31
#